data_AF-A0A7S1UER2-F1
#
_entry.id   AF-A0A7S1UER2-F1
#
_cell.length_a   1.000
_cell.length_b   1.000
_cell.length_c   1.000
_cell.angle_alpha   90.00
_cell.angle_beta   90.00
_cell.angle_gamma   90.00
#
_symmetry.space_group_name_H-M   'P 1'
#
loop_
_entity.id
_entity.type
_entity.pdbx_description
1 polymer ?
#
loop_
_entity_poly.entity_id
_entity_poly.type
_entity_poly.pdbx_seq_one_letter_code
_entity_poly.pdbx_strand_id
1 'polypeptide(L)'
;RRRRRRRRRRRRPEPAAEAGVPALSAAALQPRGEVLRQSVPLPLLPRRRGGPRDRPLRDGAGEPEPKPKPKPKPKPKPRQPKPKPEPRPKPKPEPRPKPKPEPKPEPKKPQPQVVCNECGLVQGVAAECAGCGIRFSDYFCAVCRLWKTADRRFNAATGEEEVTTFHCDKCGICRVGFRSDLHHCDACGICITREALPSHKCFPDKFRQRCAVCRVSLHDSQMAPVDMVLCDHVLHHECLRNLLRQGHFRCPLCKVSMIDMADSWRRMRLQVTLQPLTPDIARLCDCYCQDCGTNHVGVVAHPVGVECPVCGSFNTSLSAFREMPDDYAAEVCGRQEATLRAMLEEHNLSLNVGGNMTETWVLEELFRRVEMVFEAEEARAEAEAEERGAGNDGSGDDGGMLQEDASLGGADDGGDEDDDDDDDD
;
A
#
# COMPACT_ATOMS: atom_id res chain seq x y z
N ARG A 1 45.92 -19.26 40.69
CA ARG A 1 45.85 -20.22 39.55
C ARG A 1 45.76 -19.45 38.24
N ARG A 2 46.84 -19.38 37.45
CA ARG A 2 46.88 -18.75 36.12
C ARG A 2 47.55 -19.72 35.15
N ARG A 3 46.84 -20.22 34.14
CA ARG A 3 47.44 -20.90 32.98
C ARG A 3 46.73 -20.50 31.70
N ARG A 4 47.39 -19.61 30.96
CA ARG A 4 47.16 -19.34 29.53
C ARG A 4 47.44 -20.63 28.75
N ARG A 5 46.54 -21.04 27.84
CA ARG A 5 46.86 -22.03 26.79
C ARG A 5 46.65 -21.41 25.42
N ARG A 6 47.77 -21.32 24.69
CA ARG A 6 47.90 -20.89 23.30
C ARG A 6 47.35 -21.98 22.36
N ARG A 7 46.62 -21.54 21.33
CA ARG A 7 46.21 -22.34 20.17
C ARG A 7 47.46 -22.74 19.36
N ARG A 8 47.58 -24.02 18.97
CA ARG A 8 48.49 -24.51 17.92
C ARG A 8 47.64 -25.14 16.81
N ARG A 9 47.66 -24.51 15.63
CA ARG A 9 47.12 -25.05 14.37
C ARG A 9 47.98 -26.26 13.95
N ARG A 10 47.37 -27.40 13.65
CA ARG A 10 48.03 -28.56 13.03
C ARG A 10 47.74 -28.55 11.52
N ARG A 11 48.81 -28.63 10.73
CA ARG A 11 48.79 -28.82 9.26
C ARG A 11 48.36 -30.26 8.93
N ARG A 12 47.57 -30.43 7.87
CA ARG A 12 47.29 -31.73 7.23
C ARG A 12 48.38 -32.03 6.17
N PRO A 13 48.76 -33.30 5.95
CA PRO A 13 49.70 -33.70 4.92
C PRO A 13 49.00 -34.05 3.59
N GLU A 14 49.68 -33.81 2.47
CA GLU A 14 49.36 -34.30 1.13
C GLU A 14 49.78 -35.77 0.95
N PRO A 15 49.23 -36.47 -0.07
CA PRO A 15 50.02 -37.48 -0.76
C PRO A 15 50.08 -37.28 -2.29
N ALA A 16 51.20 -37.72 -2.85
CA ALA A 16 51.65 -37.61 -4.23
C ALA A 16 51.09 -38.71 -5.15
N ALA A 17 51.25 -38.45 -6.46
CA ALA A 17 50.77 -39.17 -7.63
C ALA A 17 51.52 -40.48 -7.95
N GLU A 18 50.88 -41.37 -8.73
CA GLU A 18 51.49 -42.36 -9.65
C GLU A 18 50.51 -42.60 -10.83
N ALA A 19 51.07 -42.92 -12.01
CA ALA A 19 50.48 -42.78 -13.35
C ALA A 19 50.00 -44.10 -13.99
N GLY A 20 49.17 -43.99 -15.05
CA GLY A 20 48.87 -45.11 -15.97
C GLY A 20 47.70 -44.84 -16.95
N VAL A 21 48.01 -44.52 -18.21
CA VAL A 21 47.10 -44.33 -19.38
C VAL A 21 46.87 -45.69 -20.10
N PRO A 22 45.86 -45.92 -21.00
CA PRO A 22 45.62 -45.14 -22.22
C PRO A 22 44.14 -44.88 -22.60
N ALA A 23 43.98 -43.93 -23.53
CA ALA A 23 42.75 -43.46 -24.15
C ALA A 23 42.17 -44.41 -25.22
N LEU A 24 40.84 -44.43 -25.38
CA LEU A 24 40.18 -44.70 -26.67
C LEU A 24 38.86 -43.90 -26.81
N SER A 25 38.90 -43.00 -27.80
CA SER A 25 37.87 -42.65 -28.80
C SER A 25 36.51 -42.07 -28.42
N ALA A 26 36.32 -40.86 -28.94
CA ALA A 26 35.08 -40.12 -29.09
C ALA A 26 34.08 -40.78 -30.05
N ALA A 27 32.78 -40.64 -29.74
CA ALA A 27 31.73 -40.56 -30.74
C ALA A 27 30.67 -39.55 -30.26
N ALA A 28 30.51 -38.52 -31.09
CA ALA A 28 29.62 -37.39 -30.92
C ALA A 28 28.14 -37.77 -31.03
N LEU A 29 27.30 -37.14 -30.22
CA LEU A 29 25.89 -36.89 -30.51
C LEU A 29 25.51 -35.51 -29.94
N GLN A 30 25.40 -34.55 -30.85
CA GLN A 30 24.79 -33.24 -30.59
C GLN A 30 23.27 -33.41 -30.45
N PRO A 31 22.59 -32.71 -29.53
CA PRO A 31 21.16 -32.44 -29.70
C PRO A 31 20.98 -31.25 -30.66
N ARG A 32 20.50 -31.56 -31.86
CA ARG A 32 19.82 -30.62 -32.76
C ARG A 32 18.45 -30.27 -32.17
N GLY A 33 18.08 -28.99 -32.18
CA GLY A 33 16.71 -28.56 -31.93
C GLY A 33 16.58 -27.18 -31.30
N GLU A 34 17.07 -26.14 -31.98
CA GLU A 34 16.61 -24.76 -31.74
C GLU A 34 15.12 -24.69 -32.01
N VAL A 35 14.31 -24.48 -30.97
CA VAL A 35 12.93 -23.99 -31.13
C VAL A 35 12.95 -22.51 -30.82
N LEU A 36 12.97 -21.74 -31.91
CA LEU A 36 12.75 -20.30 -31.97
C LEU A 36 11.41 -19.95 -31.31
N ARG A 37 11.40 -19.57 -30.03
CA ARG A 37 10.25 -18.90 -29.43
C ARG A 37 10.41 -17.40 -29.61
N GLN A 38 9.71 -16.92 -30.62
CA GLN A 38 9.51 -15.52 -30.93
C GLN A 38 9.04 -14.76 -29.70
N SER A 39 9.79 -13.72 -29.34
CA SER A 39 9.39 -12.69 -28.40
C SER A 39 8.20 -11.92 -28.98
N VAL A 40 7.02 -12.14 -28.40
CA VAL A 40 5.87 -11.25 -28.61
C VAL A 40 5.97 -10.15 -27.54
N PRO A 41 6.10 -8.86 -27.91
CA PRO A 41 6.10 -7.79 -26.93
C PRO A 41 4.71 -7.67 -26.27
N LEU A 42 4.67 -7.65 -24.94
CA LEU A 42 3.48 -7.31 -24.17
C LEU A 42 2.97 -5.91 -24.60
N PRO A 43 1.68 -5.75 -24.94
CA PRO A 43 1.13 -4.42 -25.13
C PRO A 43 0.98 -3.74 -23.77
N LEU A 44 1.67 -2.59 -23.62
CA LEU A 44 1.47 -1.66 -22.52
C LEU A 44 -0.02 -1.28 -22.44
N LEU A 45 -0.69 -1.68 -21.36
CA LEU A 45 -2.08 -1.31 -21.12
C LEU A 45 -2.21 0.20 -20.91
N PRO A 46 -3.11 0.91 -21.61
CA PRO A 46 -3.36 2.32 -21.36
C PRO A 46 -4.14 2.48 -20.05
N ARG A 47 -3.50 3.07 -19.03
CA ARG A 47 -4.18 3.53 -17.82
C ARG A 47 -5.21 4.62 -18.19
N ARG A 48 -6.50 4.31 -18.08
CA ARG A 48 -7.58 5.29 -18.32
C ARG A 48 -8.05 5.94 -17.02
N ARG A 49 -8.18 7.26 -17.14
CA ARG A 49 -8.65 8.26 -16.17
C ARG A 49 -10.10 7.99 -15.75
N GLY A 50 -10.36 8.01 -14.45
CA GLY A 50 -11.71 8.14 -13.89
C GLY A 50 -12.11 9.61 -13.76
N GLY A 51 -13.29 9.95 -14.28
CA GLY A 51 -14.01 11.22 -14.11
C GLY A 51 -15.52 10.95 -14.24
N PRO A 52 -16.39 11.80 -13.65
CA PRO A 52 -17.63 11.36 -13.00
C PRO A 52 -18.83 11.16 -13.93
N ARG A 53 -19.80 10.46 -13.35
CA ARG A 53 -21.07 9.96 -13.87
C ARG A 53 -21.97 11.06 -14.44
N ASP A 54 -22.58 10.76 -15.59
CA ASP A 54 -23.93 11.21 -15.93
C ASP A 54 -24.64 10.13 -16.77
N ARG A 55 -25.86 9.78 -16.36
CA ARG A 55 -26.73 8.78 -16.98
C ARG A 55 -27.79 9.51 -17.79
N PRO A 56 -28.16 9.01 -18.99
CA PRO A 56 -29.55 9.12 -19.40
C PRO A 56 -30.14 7.78 -19.82
N LEU A 57 -31.45 7.67 -19.60
CA LEU A 57 -32.34 6.56 -19.93
C LEU A 57 -32.77 6.57 -21.42
N ARG A 58 -33.15 5.36 -21.87
CA ARG A 58 -34.20 4.98 -22.86
C ARG A 58 -33.77 4.48 -24.25
N ASP A 59 -34.17 3.22 -24.49
CA ASP A 59 -35.07 2.68 -25.52
C ASP A 59 -34.87 3.05 -27.02
N GLY A 60 -34.59 2.01 -27.83
CA GLY A 60 -35.48 1.58 -28.93
C GLY A 60 -35.29 2.11 -30.37
N ALA A 61 -34.82 1.22 -31.24
CA ALA A 61 -35.14 0.95 -32.66
C ALA A 61 -35.81 2.00 -33.61
N GLY A 62 -35.40 1.99 -34.89
CA GLY A 62 -36.26 2.34 -36.04
C GLY A 62 -35.57 3.04 -37.22
N GLU A 63 -35.68 2.46 -38.43
CA GLU A 63 -35.30 3.01 -39.75
C GLU A 63 -36.09 4.28 -40.17
N PRO A 64 -35.62 5.07 -41.18
CA PRO A 64 -36.22 6.36 -41.53
C PRO A 64 -37.21 6.29 -42.71
N GLU A 65 -38.31 7.05 -42.61
CA GLU A 65 -39.21 7.42 -43.73
C GLU A 65 -39.03 8.90 -44.19
N PRO A 66 -39.44 9.28 -45.42
CA PRO A 66 -38.93 10.46 -46.12
C PRO A 66 -39.67 11.78 -45.84
N LYS A 67 -38.93 12.90 -45.99
CA LYS A 67 -39.36 14.29 -45.72
C LYS A 67 -40.30 14.89 -46.78
N PRO A 68 -41.31 15.71 -46.41
CA PRO A 68 -42.02 16.58 -47.34
C PRO A 68 -41.39 17.99 -47.46
N LYS A 69 -41.57 18.61 -48.63
CA LYS A 69 -40.95 19.88 -49.12
C LYS A 69 -41.47 21.17 -48.43
N PRO A 70 -40.68 22.26 -48.39
CA PRO A 70 -41.03 23.49 -47.69
C PRO A 70 -41.88 24.47 -48.53
N LYS A 71 -42.79 25.20 -47.87
CA LYS A 71 -43.54 26.35 -48.43
C LYS A 71 -42.85 27.69 -48.11
N PRO A 72 -43.03 28.73 -48.96
CA PRO A 72 -42.17 29.92 -48.99
C PRO A 72 -42.57 31.01 -47.98
N LYS A 73 -41.56 31.77 -47.52
CA LYS A 73 -41.73 32.96 -46.66
C LYS A 73 -42.11 34.20 -47.48
N PRO A 74 -43.06 35.04 -47.04
CA PRO A 74 -43.31 36.34 -47.66
C PRO A 74 -42.34 37.42 -47.16
N LYS A 75 -41.89 38.29 -48.08
CA LYS A 75 -41.08 39.50 -47.85
C LYS A 75 -41.97 40.75 -47.58
N PRO A 76 -41.42 41.84 -47.02
CA PRO A 76 -42.15 42.81 -46.20
C PRO A 76 -42.73 44.00 -46.99
N LYS A 77 -43.69 44.72 -46.38
CA LYS A 77 -44.11 46.08 -46.78
C LYS A 77 -43.75 47.13 -45.70
N PRO A 78 -43.46 48.40 -46.07
CA PRO A 78 -42.85 49.40 -45.20
C PRO A 78 -43.79 50.54 -44.73
N ARG A 79 -43.25 51.41 -43.85
CA ARG A 79 -43.67 52.76 -43.34
C ARG A 79 -44.06 52.74 -41.84
N GLN A 80 -43.78 53.73 -40.99
CA GLN A 80 -43.41 55.17 -41.10
C GLN A 80 -42.79 55.66 -39.75
N PRO A 81 -42.27 56.91 -39.62
CA PRO A 81 -41.35 57.30 -38.53
C PRO A 81 -41.97 57.99 -37.30
N LYS A 82 -41.36 57.66 -36.13
CA LYS A 82 -41.14 58.38 -34.84
C LYS A 82 -42.35 58.88 -34.01
N PRO A 83 -42.26 58.73 -32.67
CA PRO A 83 -42.03 59.93 -31.84
C PRO A 83 -40.87 59.78 -30.84
N LYS A 84 -40.26 60.92 -30.49
CA LYS A 84 -39.23 61.04 -29.44
C LYS A 84 -39.82 60.68 -28.07
N PRO A 85 -39.10 59.97 -27.18
CA PRO A 85 -39.54 59.74 -25.82
C PRO A 85 -39.53 61.04 -25.00
N GLU A 86 -40.62 61.28 -24.28
CA GLU A 86 -40.71 62.30 -23.23
C GLU A 86 -39.78 61.98 -22.05
N PRO A 87 -39.27 62.99 -21.34
CA PRO A 87 -38.38 62.78 -20.20
C PRO A 87 -39.15 62.18 -19.02
N ARG A 88 -38.66 61.05 -18.52
CA ARG A 88 -39.16 60.42 -17.29
C ARG A 88 -38.90 61.31 -16.07
N PRO A 89 -39.82 61.32 -15.07
CA PRO A 89 -39.67 62.10 -13.84
C PRO A 89 -38.43 61.68 -13.03
N LYS A 90 -37.75 62.66 -12.44
CA LYS A 90 -36.66 62.42 -11.48
C LYS A 90 -37.19 61.64 -10.26
N PRO A 91 -36.52 60.56 -9.81
CA PRO A 91 -36.88 59.87 -8.57
C PRO A 91 -36.71 60.80 -7.37
N LYS A 92 -37.66 60.73 -6.43
CA LYS A 92 -37.53 61.36 -5.10
C LYS A 92 -36.31 60.77 -4.37
N PRO A 93 -35.60 61.55 -3.53
CA PRO A 93 -34.52 61.03 -2.72
C PRO A 93 -35.07 59.97 -1.75
N GLU A 94 -34.44 58.79 -1.74
CA GLU A 94 -34.69 57.78 -0.72
C GLU A 94 -34.28 58.31 0.66
N PRO A 95 -35.00 57.97 1.74
CA PRO A 95 -34.59 58.35 3.10
C PRO A 95 -33.23 57.73 3.42
N ARG A 96 -32.33 58.55 3.99
CA ARG A 96 -31.04 58.04 4.50
C ARG A 96 -31.29 56.84 5.42
N PRO A 97 -30.59 55.71 5.21
CA PRO A 97 -30.68 54.58 6.12
C PRO A 97 -30.21 55.03 7.51
N LYS A 98 -31.02 54.72 8.54
CA LYS A 98 -30.64 54.90 9.94
C LYS A 98 -29.31 54.15 10.18
N PRO A 99 -28.38 54.69 10.98
CA PRO A 99 -27.16 53.98 11.35
C PRO A 99 -27.54 52.61 11.92
N LYS A 100 -27.00 51.53 11.34
CA LYS A 100 -27.01 50.23 12.00
C LYS A 100 -26.34 50.40 13.38
N PRO A 101 -26.92 49.87 14.46
CA PRO A 101 -26.22 49.79 15.73
C PRO A 101 -24.84 49.18 15.50
N GLU A 102 -23.79 49.80 16.03
CA GLU A 102 -22.45 49.23 16.01
C GLU A 102 -22.52 47.80 16.55
N PRO A 103 -21.89 46.82 15.88
CA PRO A 103 -21.85 45.46 16.38
C PRO A 103 -21.23 45.49 17.79
N LYS A 104 -22.00 45.03 18.78
CA LYS A 104 -21.47 44.77 20.12
C LYS A 104 -20.18 43.94 19.95
N PRO A 105 -19.08 44.30 20.64
CA PRO A 105 -17.84 43.55 20.54
C PRO A 105 -18.14 42.09 20.85
N GLU A 106 -17.89 41.22 19.86
CA GLU A 106 -17.90 39.78 20.09
C GLU A 106 -16.98 39.47 21.28
N PRO A 107 -17.38 38.55 22.19
CA PRO A 107 -16.48 38.14 23.26
C PRO A 107 -15.19 37.64 22.62
N LYS A 108 -14.08 38.37 22.86
CA LYS A 108 -12.76 37.99 22.38
C LYS A 108 -12.54 36.53 22.77
N LYS A 109 -12.35 35.64 21.79
CA LYS A 109 -11.98 34.24 22.06
C LYS A 109 -10.83 34.28 23.08
N PRO A 110 -10.90 33.53 24.18
CA PRO A 110 -9.85 33.53 25.18
C PRO A 110 -8.54 33.19 24.48
N GLN A 111 -7.57 34.09 24.58
CA GLN A 111 -6.27 33.82 23.99
C GLN A 111 -5.60 32.72 24.80
N PRO A 112 -4.96 31.73 24.14
CA PRO A 112 -4.23 30.69 24.85
C PRO A 112 -3.18 31.33 25.76
N GLN A 113 -3.11 30.82 26.98
CA GLN A 113 -2.12 31.21 27.99
C GLN A 113 -1.25 30.01 28.33
N VAL A 114 -0.05 30.30 28.82
CA VAL A 114 0.88 29.31 29.36
C VAL A 114 1.24 29.70 30.79
N VAL A 115 1.57 28.70 31.60
CA VAL A 115 2.02 28.90 32.97
C VAL A 115 3.48 28.48 33.06
N CYS A 116 4.32 29.35 33.62
CA CYS A 116 5.71 29.00 33.89
C CYS A 116 5.78 28.06 35.11
N ASN A 117 6.37 26.88 34.95
CA ASN A 117 6.52 25.92 36.04
C ASN A 117 7.53 26.37 37.11
N GLU A 118 8.49 27.24 36.76
CA GLU A 118 9.51 27.71 37.71
C GLU A 118 9.02 28.84 38.63
N CYS A 119 8.31 29.83 38.08
CA CYS A 119 7.87 31.01 38.85
C CYS A 119 6.34 31.14 39.00
N GLY A 120 5.56 30.23 38.41
CA GLY A 120 4.10 30.23 38.47
C GLY A 120 3.40 31.32 37.64
N LEU A 121 4.16 32.16 36.90
CA LEU A 121 3.57 33.25 36.12
C LEU A 121 2.69 32.72 34.98
N VAL A 122 1.44 33.17 34.96
CA VAL A 122 0.53 33.00 33.81
C VAL A 122 0.78 34.11 32.80
N GLN A 123 1.10 33.75 31.56
CA GLN A 123 1.44 34.69 30.50
C GLN A 123 0.89 34.27 29.13
N GLY A 124 0.98 35.16 28.15
CA GLY A 124 0.71 34.81 26.76
C GLY A 124 1.73 33.80 26.20
N VAL A 125 1.37 33.13 25.12
CA VAL A 125 2.25 32.21 24.38
C VAL A 125 3.54 32.92 23.98
N ALA A 126 4.67 32.47 24.50
CA ALA A 126 6.00 32.99 24.21
C ALA A 126 7.07 31.89 24.32
N ALA A 127 8.26 32.13 23.78
CA ALA A 127 9.40 31.21 23.91
C ALA A 127 10.00 31.21 25.32
N GLU A 128 9.85 32.32 26.05
CA GLU A 128 10.52 32.58 27.31
C GLU A 128 9.53 33.13 28.34
N CYS A 129 9.83 32.89 29.62
CA CYS A 129 9.03 33.44 30.70
C CYS A 129 9.25 34.94 30.85
N ALA A 130 8.17 35.73 30.88
CA ALA A 130 8.25 37.17 31.08
C ALA A 130 8.67 37.57 32.51
N GLY A 131 8.49 36.67 33.48
CA GLY A 131 8.81 36.89 34.89
C GLY A 131 10.25 36.54 35.24
N CYS A 132 10.67 35.30 34.96
CA CYS A 132 12.00 34.81 35.32
C CYS A 132 12.98 34.67 34.15
N GLY A 133 12.56 34.93 32.91
CA GLY A 133 13.42 34.85 31.72
C GLY A 133 13.78 33.43 31.26
N ILE A 134 13.28 32.38 31.91
CA ILE A 134 13.61 31.01 31.51
C ILE A 134 13.07 30.70 30.11
N ARG A 135 13.89 30.07 29.26
CA ARG A 135 13.46 29.51 27.98
C ARG A 135 12.69 28.23 28.24
N PHE A 136 11.46 28.12 27.71
CA PHE A 136 10.64 26.94 27.93
C PHE A 136 11.12 25.72 27.13
N SER A 137 11.82 25.94 26.01
CA SER A 137 12.38 24.87 25.17
C SER A 137 13.44 25.40 24.21
N ASP A 138 14.25 24.48 23.69
CA ASP A 138 15.25 24.81 22.66
C ASP A 138 14.62 25.09 21.30
N TYR A 139 13.50 24.43 21.00
CA TYR A 139 12.67 24.72 19.83
C TYR A 139 11.29 25.23 20.24
N PHE A 140 10.94 26.42 19.75
CA PHE A 140 9.62 27.01 19.91
C PHE A 140 9.05 27.43 18.57
N CYS A 141 7.80 27.03 18.29
CA CYS A 141 7.04 27.51 17.15
C CYS A 141 5.83 28.31 17.61
N ALA A 142 5.82 29.62 17.34
CA ALA A 142 4.71 30.50 17.69
C ALA A 142 3.42 30.20 16.91
N VAL A 143 3.54 29.76 15.66
CA VAL A 143 2.39 29.43 14.80
C VAL A 143 1.67 28.18 15.33
N CYS A 144 2.42 27.11 15.58
CA CYS A 144 1.89 25.85 16.10
C CYS A 144 1.67 25.85 17.62
N ARG A 145 2.24 26.84 18.33
CA ARG A 145 2.31 26.87 19.81
C ARG A 145 2.95 25.60 20.38
N LEU A 146 4.05 25.19 19.76
CA LEU A 146 4.77 23.96 20.08
C LEU A 146 6.07 24.30 20.81
N TRP A 147 6.24 23.76 22.00
CA TRP A 147 7.51 23.73 22.74
C TRP A 147 8.02 22.28 22.72
N LYS A 148 9.27 22.09 22.29
CA LYS A 148 9.90 20.78 22.18
C LYS A 148 11.41 20.92 22.37
N THR A 149 12.04 19.91 22.97
CA THR A 149 13.51 19.76 22.96
C THR A 149 14.00 19.59 21.52
N ALA A 150 14.94 20.43 21.11
CA ALA A 150 15.43 20.42 19.73
C ALA A 150 16.13 19.10 19.42
N ASP A 151 15.61 18.36 18.43
CA ASP A 151 16.34 17.22 17.84
C ASP A 151 17.42 17.83 16.93
N ARG A 152 18.66 17.82 17.40
CA ARG A 152 19.82 18.35 16.69
C ARG A 152 20.57 17.21 16.05
N ARG A 153 20.87 17.34 14.75
CA ARG A 153 21.64 16.34 14.01
C ARG A 153 22.70 17.05 13.19
N PHE A 154 23.84 16.39 13.04
CA PHE A 154 24.90 16.84 12.17
C PHE A 154 24.41 16.80 10.72
N ASN A 155 24.46 17.94 10.03
CA ASN A 155 24.12 18.05 8.63
C ASN A 155 25.42 17.97 7.82
N ALA A 156 25.66 16.84 7.16
CA ALA A 156 26.87 16.64 6.36
C ALA A 156 27.00 17.65 5.19
N ALA A 157 25.88 18.21 4.70
CA ALA A 157 25.91 19.19 3.62
C ALA A 157 26.37 20.58 4.07
N THR A 158 26.10 20.96 5.33
CA THR A 158 26.50 22.27 5.89
C THR A 158 27.70 22.17 6.83
N GLY A 159 28.02 20.99 7.32
CA GLY A 159 29.11 20.74 8.27
C GLY A 159 28.80 21.17 9.70
N GLU A 160 27.54 21.47 10.01
CA GLU A 160 27.10 22.01 11.30
C GLU A 160 25.98 21.19 11.92
N GLU A 161 25.79 21.34 13.22
CA GLU A 161 24.70 20.69 13.96
C GLU A 161 23.43 21.55 13.90
N GLU A 162 22.42 21.07 13.19
CA GLU A 162 21.19 21.83 12.92
C GLU A 162 19.98 21.23 13.63
N VAL A 163 19.02 22.10 13.98
CA VAL A 163 17.73 21.67 14.54
C VAL A 163 16.87 21.10 13.42
N THR A 164 16.53 19.81 13.53
CA THR A 164 15.77 19.04 12.53
C THR A 164 14.25 19.22 12.67
N THR A 165 13.78 20.27 13.33
CA THR A 165 12.35 20.59 13.42
C THR A 165 12.12 21.99 12.91
N PHE A 166 11.20 22.15 11.96
CA PHE A 166 10.91 23.46 11.37
C PHE A 166 9.44 23.61 11.02
N HIS A 167 8.95 24.85 11.00
CA HIS A 167 7.59 25.15 10.57
C HIS A 167 7.52 25.27 9.04
N CYS A 168 6.56 24.58 8.42
CA CYS A 168 6.23 24.79 7.02
C CYS A 168 5.00 25.69 6.91
N ASP A 169 5.16 26.93 6.45
CA ASP A 169 4.08 27.92 6.37
C ASP A 169 2.93 27.47 5.45
N LYS A 170 3.27 26.73 4.39
CA LYS A 170 2.29 26.23 3.41
C LYS A 170 1.43 25.08 3.97
N CYS A 171 2.00 24.23 4.82
CA CYS A 171 1.25 23.18 5.51
C CYS A 171 0.60 23.68 6.81
N GLY A 172 1.14 24.73 7.45
CA GLY A 172 0.67 25.22 8.74
C GLY A 172 1.03 24.30 9.92
N ILE A 173 1.98 23.37 9.76
CA ILE A 173 2.44 22.46 10.81
C ILE A 173 3.97 22.36 10.85
N CYS A 174 4.50 22.01 12.03
CA CYS A 174 5.92 21.68 12.20
C CYS A 174 6.23 20.31 11.60
N ARG A 175 7.35 20.20 10.86
CA ARG A 175 7.88 18.98 10.27
C ARG A 175 9.19 18.59 10.95
N VAL A 176 9.52 17.31 10.91
CA VAL A 176 10.78 16.73 11.39
C VAL A 176 11.63 16.33 10.18
N GLY A 177 12.94 16.53 10.28
CA GLY A 177 13.92 16.44 9.19
C GLY A 177 14.59 17.78 8.92
N PHE A 178 15.68 17.77 8.16
CA PHE A 178 16.33 19.02 7.78
C PHE A 178 15.43 19.81 6.81
N ARG A 179 15.42 21.14 6.94
CA ARG A 179 14.68 22.01 6.01
C ARG A 179 15.22 21.87 4.59
N SER A 180 16.50 21.52 4.43
CA SER A 180 17.13 21.21 3.15
C SER A 180 16.50 20.01 2.47
N ASP A 181 16.04 19.00 3.21
CA ASP A 181 15.72 17.69 2.63
C ASP A 181 14.26 17.59 2.20
N LEU A 182 13.42 18.47 2.73
CA LEU A 182 11.99 18.49 2.47
C LEU A 182 11.62 19.61 1.49
N HIS A 183 10.77 19.26 0.53
CA HIS A 183 10.14 20.17 -0.41
C HIS A 183 8.62 20.15 -0.22
N HIS A 184 7.99 21.31 -0.11
CA HIS A 184 6.54 21.41 -0.12
C HIS A 184 6.02 21.39 -1.57
N CYS A 185 5.27 20.36 -1.93
CA CYS A 185 4.60 20.29 -3.21
C CYS A 185 3.22 20.96 -3.13
N ASP A 186 3.07 22.12 -3.77
CA ASP A 186 1.82 22.92 -3.76
C ASP A 186 0.64 22.16 -4.38
N ALA A 187 0.90 21.32 -5.39
CA ALA A 187 -0.13 20.52 -6.04
C ALA A 187 -0.70 19.44 -5.11
N CYS A 188 0.16 18.77 -4.33
CA CYS A 188 -0.27 17.75 -3.38
C CYS A 188 -0.73 18.35 -2.04
N GLY A 189 -0.26 19.54 -1.70
CA GLY A 189 -0.46 20.18 -0.40
C GLY A 189 0.30 19.53 0.75
N ILE A 190 1.40 18.81 0.48
CA ILE A 190 2.23 18.13 1.50
C ILE A 190 3.73 18.37 1.30
N CYS A 191 4.50 18.22 2.39
CA CYS A 191 5.95 18.15 2.34
C CYS A 191 6.39 16.72 1.99
N ILE A 192 7.26 16.58 1.00
CA ILE A 192 7.89 15.32 0.56
C ILE A 192 9.41 15.49 0.58
N THR A 193 10.16 14.38 0.61
CA THR A 193 11.62 14.44 0.48
C THR A 193 12.01 14.90 -0.93
N ARG A 194 13.14 15.60 -1.04
CA ARG A 194 13.69 16.02 -2.34
C ARG A 194 14.02 14.85 -3.24
N GLU A 195 14.39 13.72 -2.66
CA GLU A 195 14.62 12.45 -3.38
C GLU A 195 13.35 11.92 -4.05
N ALA A 196 12.20 12.06 -3.39
CA ALA A 196 10.91 11.66 -3.95
C ALA A 196 10.35 12.68 -4.96
N LEU A 197 10.88 13.91 -5.01
CA LEU A 197 10.36 14.96 -5.88
C LEU A 197 10.34 14.61 -7.38
N PRO A 198 11.34 13.94 -7.97
CA PRO A 198 11.32 13.58 -9.39
C PRO A 198 10.33 12.45 -9.72
N SER A 199 10.12 11.52 -8.79
CA SER A 199 9.35 10.28 -9.01
C SER A 199 7.93 10.33 -8.42
N HIS A 200 7.60 11.30 -7.56
CA HIS A 200 6.29 11.37 -6.95
C HIS A 200 5.21 11.71 -7.98
N LYS A 201 4.06 11.04 -7.85
CA LYS A 201 2.89 11.27 -8.68
C LYS A 201 1.98 12.27 -7.98
N CYS A 202 1.96 13.50 -8.48
CA CYS A 202 1.13 14.57 -7.95
C CYS A 202 -0.37 14.29 -8.11
N PHE A 203 -1.11 14.40 -7.00
CA PHE A 203 -2.57 14.36 -7.00
C PHE A 203 -3.15 15.48 -6.13
N PRO A 204 -3.98 16.38 -6.70
CA PRO A 204 -4.62 17.44 -5.94
C PRO A 204 -5.43 16.91 -4.76
N ASP A 205 -5.21 17.51 -3.59
CA ASP A 205 -5.96 17.26 -2.34
C ASP A 205 -5.97 15.79 -1.84
N LYS A 206 -5.11 14.92 -2.38
CA LYS A 206 -5.04 13.49 -2.01
C LYS A 206 -4.87 13.28 -0.49
N PHE A 207 -4.09 14.15 0.14
CA PHE A 207 -3.75 14.07 1.56
C PHE A 207 -4.64 14.95 2.45
N ARG A 208 -5.50 15.81 1.88
CA ARG A 208 -6.45 16.64 2.66
C ARG A 208 -7.71 15.88 3.06
N GLN A 209 -7.72 14.57 2.87
CA GLN A 209 -8.81 13.69 3.25
C GLN A 209 -8.55 13.09 4.64
N ARG A 210 -9.59 12.46 5.18
CA ARG A 210 -9.49 11.65 6.40
C ARG A 210 -9.26 10.19 6.04
N CYS A 211 -8.43 9.52 6.83
CA CYS A 211 -8.16 8.09 6.69
C CYS A 211 -9.49 7.31 6.78
N ALA A 212 -9.73 6.39 5.84
CA ALA A 212 -10.96 5.61 5.77
C ALA A 212 -11.14 4.65 6.97
N VAL A 213 -10.06 4.35 7.69
CA VAL A 213 -10.04 3.42 8.82
C VAL A 213 -10.27 4.14 10.13
N CYS A 214 -9.38 5.07 10.51
CA CYS A 214 -9.45 5.74 11.82
C CYS A 214 -10.18 7.10 11.79
N ARG A 215 -10.51 7.63 10.59
CA ARG A 215 -11.15 8.94 10.37
C ARG A 215 -10.33 10.15 10.86
N VAL A 216 -9.08 9.94 11.23
CA VAL A 216 -8.11 11.00 11.51
C VAL A 216 -7.58 11.55 10.18
N SER A 217 -7.21 12.83 10.15
CA SER A 217 -6.71 13.47 8.95
C SER A 217 -5.36 12.88 8.49
N LEU A 218 -5.18 12.81 7.18
CA LEU A 218 -3.96 12.30 6.55
C LEU A 218 -2.85 13.37 6.44
N HIS A 219 -3.20 14.65 6.63
CA HIS A 219 -2.28 15.78 6.44
C HIS A 219 -1.58 16.22 7.73
N ASP A 220 -2.34 16.37 8.82
CA ASP A 220 -1.90 16.96 10.10
C ASP A 220 -1.75 15.93 11.23
N SER A 221 -2.01 14.65 10.97
CA SER A 221 -1.73 13.58 11.91
C SER A 221 -0.22 13.34 12.03
N GLN A 222 0.21 12.91 13.22
CA GLN A 222 1.57 12.41 13.46
C GLN A 222 1.79 11.04 12.80
N MET A 223 0.71 10.33 12.44
CA MET A 223 0.80 9.05 11.75
C MET A 223 1.16 9.29 10.28
N ALA A 224 2.23 8.65 9.82
CA ALA A 224 2.68 8.77 8.44
C ALA A 224 1.59 8.28 7.46
N PRO A 225 1.20 9.06 6.45
CA PRO A 225 0.35 8.58 5.36
C PRO A 225 1.16 7.66 4.44
N VAL A 226 0.50 6.66 3.87
CA VAL A 226 1.05 5.73 2.90
C VAL A 226 0.15 5.72 1.68
N ASP A 227 0.78 5.96 0.54
CA ASP A 227 0.18 5.83 -0.77
C ASP A 227 0.12 4.36 -1.18
N MET A 228 -1.04 3.88 -1.58
CA MET A 228 -1.16 2.53 -2.14
C MET A 228 -0.60 2.49 -3.56
N VAL A 229 0.15 1.44 -3.89
CA VAL A 229 0.83 1.31 -5.19
C VAL A 229 -0.13 0.86 -6.29
N LEU A 230 -1.07 -0.03 -5.93
CA LEU A 230 -2.01 -0.64 -6.86
C LEU A 230 -3.31 0.18 -7.03
N CYS A 231 -3.60 1.11 -6.12
CA CYS A 231 -4.71 2.05 -6.26
C CYS A 231 -4.34 3.43 -5.70
N ASP A 232 -4.88 4.52 -6.26
CA ASP A 232 -4.47 5.89 -5.91
C ASP A 232 -5.05 6.40 -4.55
N HIS A 233 -5.36 5.51 -3.60
CA HIS A 233 -5.89 5.85 -2.27
C HIS A 233 -4.79 5.90 -1.20
N VAL A 234 -5.08 6.58 -0.09
CA VAL A 234 -4.12 6.82 1.00
C VAL A 234 -4.71 6.41 2.34
N LEU A 235 -3.90 5.72 3.16
CA LEU A 235 -4.23 5.38 4.54
C LEU A 235 -3.05 5.77 5.44
N HIS A 236 -3.23 5.81 6.76
CA HIS A 236 -2.06 5.86 7.65
C HIS A 236 -1.30 4.53 7.61
N HIS A 237 0.03 4.57 7.72
CA HIS A 237 0.91 3.40 7.76
C HIS A 237 0.43 2.36 8.79
N GLU A 238 0.14 2.81 10.01
CA GLU A 238 -0.34 1.94 11.08
C GLU A 238 -1.72 1.34 10.78
N CYS A 239 -2.61 2.11 10.16
CA CYS A 239 -3.93 1.61 9.76
C CYS A 239 -3.82 0.54 8.66
N LEU A 240 -2.94 0.75 7.66
CA LEU A 240 -2.66 -0.23 6.63
C LEU A 240 -2.05 -1.51 7.23
N ARG A 241 -1.03 -1.36 8.09
CA ARG A 241 -0.37 -2.48 8.78
C ARG A 241 -1.36 -3.29 9.61
N ASN A 242 -2.27 -2.63 10.33
CA ASN A 242 -3.29 -3.31 11.13
C ASN A 242 -4.34 -4.03 10.27
N LEU A 243 -4.75 -3.45 9.13
CA LEU A 243 -5.63 -4.15 8.18
C LEU A 243 -4.97 -5.43 7.65
N LEU A 244 -3.70 -5.35 7.22
CA LEU A 244 -2.98 -6.50 6.67
C LEU A 244 -2.79 -7.60 7.72
N ARG A 245 -2.45 -7.24 8.97
CA ARG A 245 -2.35 -8.19 10.10
C ARG A 245 -3.66 -8.91 10.40
N GLN A 246 -4.80 -8.28 10.13
CA GLN A 246 -6.13 -8.88 10.28
C GLN A 246 -6.56 -9.71 9.06
N GLY A 247 -5.70 -9.85 8.05
CA GLY A 247 -6.00 -10.57 6.80
C GLY A 247 -6.79 -9.74 5.78
N HIS A 248 -6.98 -8.44 6.02
CA HIS A 248 -7.64 -7.56 5.05
C HIS A 248 -6.63 -7.05 4.03
N PHE A 249 -6.62 -7.66 2.85
CA PHE A 249 -5.78 -7.24 1.72
C PHE A 249 -6.47 -6.27 0.75
N ARG A 250 -7.79 -6.05 0.87
CA ARG A 250 -8.58 -5.20 -0.03
C ARG A 250 -8.64 -3.76 0.47
N CYS A 251 -8.43 -2.81 -0.44
CA CYS A 251 -8.60 -1.40 -0.14
C CYS A 251 -10.03 -1.13 0.38
N PRO A 252 -10.22 -0.44 1.52
CA PRO A 252 -11.56 -0.17 2.04
C PRO A 252 -12.41 0.70 1.10
N LEU A 253 -11.76 1.54 0.28
CA LEU A 253 -12.40 2.51 -0.61
C LEU A 253 -12.76 1.93 -1.99
N CYS A 254 -11.87 1.17 -2.62
CA CYS A 254 -12.10 0.66 -3.99
C CYS A 254 -11.98 -0.85 -4.16
N LYS A 255 -11.69 -1.60 -3.08
CA LYS A 255 -11.58 -3.06 -3.05
C LYS A 255 -10.42 -3.69 -3.84
N VAL A 256 -9.69 -2.92 -4.64
CA VAL A 256 -8.40 -3.31 -5.25
C VAL A 256 -7.44 -3.79 -4.16
N SER A 257 -6.62 -4.79 -4.46
CA SER A 257 -5.58 -5.30 -3.57
C SER A 257 -4.63 -4.17 -3.14
N MET A 258 -4.30 -4.11 -1.85
CA MET A 258 -3.47 -3.02 -1.28
C MET A 258 -1.98 -3.25 -1.47
N ILE A 259 -1.56 -4.52 -1.61
CA ILE A 259 -0.19 -4.98 -1.75
C ILE A 259 -0.09 -5.97 -2.90
N ASP A 260 1.13 -6.32 -3.30
CA ASP A 260 1.32 -7.45 -4.21
C ASP A 260 0.85 -8.74 -3.53
N MET A 261 -0.03 -9.46 -4.21
CA MET A 261 -0.65 -10.69 -3.74
C MET A 261 -0.19 -11.90 -4.55
N ALA A 262 0.83 -11.75 -5.41
CA ALA A 262 1.29 -12.81 -6.32
C ALA A 262 1.56 -14.15 -5.60
N ASP A 263 2.23 -14.12 -4.44
CA ASP A 263 2.47 -15.32 -3.64
C ASP A 263 1.17 -15.91 -3.07
N SER A 264 0.32 -15.07 -2.48
CA SER A 264 -0.99 -15.51 -1.97
C SER A 264 -1.87 -16.12 -3.06
N TRP A 265 -1.85 -15.55 -4.28
CA TRP A 265 -2.55 -16.08 -5.45
C TRP A 265 -1.94 -17.42 -5.90
N ARG A 266 -0.61 -17.57 -5.81
CA ARG A 266 0.08 -18.84 -6.09
C ARG A 266 -0.37 -19.94 -5.13
N ARG A 267 -0.44 -19.65 -3.83
CA ARG A 267 -0.96 -20.60 -2.81
C ARG A 267 -2.43 -20.96 -3.05
N MET A 268 -3.26 -20.00 -3.45
CA MET A 268 -4.65 -20.30 -3.81
C MET A 268 -4.78 -21.18 -5.05
N ARG A 269 -3.96 -20.98 -6.10
CA ARG A 269 -3.93 -21.92 -7.23
C ARG A 269 -3.55 -23.32 -6.80
N LEU A 270 -2.55 -23.46 -5.92
CA LEU A 270 -2.19 -24.75 -5.36
C LEU A 270 -3.38 -25.40 -4.65
N GLN A 271 -4.09 -24.66 -3.80
CA GLN A 271 -5.28 -25.17 -3.13
C GLN A 271 -6.41 -25.58 -4.09
N VAL A 272 -6.59 -24.86 -5.21
CA VAL A 272 -7.51 -25.24 -6.29
C VAL A 272 -7.07 -26.55 -6.95
N THR A 273 -5.78 -26.71 -7.24
CA THR A 273 -5.25 -27.95 -7.83
C THR A 273 -5.38 -29.15 -6.91
N LEU A 274 -5.16 -28.96 -5.60
CA LEU A 274 -5.27 -30.02 -4.59
C LEU A 274 -6.71 -30.46 -4.31
N GLN A 275 -7.70 -29.66 -4.72
CA GLN A 275 -9.11 -29.94 -4.52
C GLN A 275 -9.88 -29.92 -5.85
N PRO A 276 -9.59 -30.84 -6.79
CA PRO A 276 -10.31 -30.90 -8.06
C PRO A 276 -11.83 -30.89 -7.86
N LEU A 277 -12.54 -30.17 -8.72
CA LEU A 277 -14.00 -30.16 -8.66
C LEU A 277 -14.54 -31.55 -8.99
N THR A 278 -15.62 -31.92 -8.32
CA THR A 278 -16.46 -33.04 -8.72
C THR A 278 -17.65 -32.53 -9.55
N PRO A 279 -18.22 -33.33 -10.47
CA PRO A 279 -19.29 -32.87 -11.36
C PRO A 279 -20.52 -32.29 -10.63
N ASP A 280 -20.82 -32.77 -9.42
CA ASP A 280 -21.93 -32.31 -8.60
C ASP A 280 -21.77 -30.87 -8.08
N ILE A 281 -20.54 -30.45 -7.78
CA ILE A 281 -20.23 -29.08 -7.30
C ILE A 281 -19.73 -28.15 -8.41
N ALA A 282 -19.45 -28.68 -9.61
CA ALA A 282 -19.00 -27.90 -10.75
C ALA A 282 -20.07 -26.89 -11.17
N ARG A 283 -19.74 -25.59 -11.10
CA ARG A 283 -20.64 -24.50 -11.47
C ARG A 283 -19.91 -23.47 -12.33
N LEU A 284 -20.69 -22.71 -13.09
CA LEU A 284 -20.20 -21.53 -13.80
C LEU A 284 -20.71 -20.28 -13.11
N CYS A 285 -19.93 -19.20 -13.15
CA CYS A 285 -20.33 -17.90 -12.62
C CYS A 285 -19.82 -16.77 -13.51
N ASP A 286 -20.40 -15.60 -13.31
CA ASP A 286 -19.89 -14.35 -13.85
C ASP A 286 -18.98 -13.71 -12.79
N CYS A 287 -17.81 -13.26 -13.22
CA CYS A 287 -16.72 -12.80 -12.37
C CYS A 287 -16.34 -11.36 -12.74
N TYR A 288 -16.41 -10.45 -11.76
CA TYR A 288 -15.80 -9.13 -11.86
C TYR A 288 -14.49 -9.11 -11.08
N CYS A 289 -13.38 -8.82 -11.75
CA CYS A 289 -12.08 -8.71 -11.12
C CYS A 289 -11.86 -7.32 -10.53
N GLN A 290 -11.62 -7.23 -9.22
CA GLN A 290 -11.39 -5.96 -8.53
C GLN A 290 -10.03 -5.34 -8.88
N ASP A 291 -9.03 -6.15 -9.25
CA ASP A 291 -7.68 -5.64 -9.54
C ASP A 291 -7.54 -5.10 -10.98
N CYS A 292 -8.05 -5.80 -12.00
CA CYS A 292 -8.00 -5.32 -13.39
C CYS A 292 -9.28 -4.63 -13.88
N GLY A 293 -10.37 -4.68 -13.12
CA GLY A 293 -11.65 -4.05 -13.47
C GLY A 293 -12.39 -4.72 -14.64
N THR A 294 -12.01 -5.93 -15.03
CA THR A 294 -12.61 -6.65 -16.17
C THR A 294 -13.72 -7.59 -15.70
N ASN A 295 -14.77 -7.72 -16.52
CA ASN A 295 -15.84 -8.70 -16.33
C ASN A 295 -15.61 -9.93 -17.21
N HIS A 296 -15.92 -11.11 -16.66
CA HIS A 296 -15.84 -12.39 -17.34
C HIS A 296 -17.15 -13.14 -17.11
N VAL A 297 -17.66 -13.79 -18.16
CA VAL A 297 -18.93 -14.51 -18.13
C VAL A 297 -18.65 -16.00 -18.25
N GLY A 298 -19.28 -16.81 -17.41
CA GLY A 298 -19.16 -18.27 -17.49
C GLY A 298 -17.78 -18.83 -17.14
N VAL A 299 -17.16 -18.28 -16.10
CA VAL A 299 -15.92 -18.81 -15.53
C VAL A 299 -16.24 -19.96 -14.59
N VAL A 300 -15.38 -20.98 -14.56
CA VAL A 300 -15.47 -22.10 -13.61
C VAL A 300 -15.40 -21.56 -12.19
N ALA A 301 -16.45 -21.84 -11.40
CA ALA A 301 -16.53 -21.45 -10.01
C ALA A 301 -15.89 -22.53 -9.13
N HIS A 302 -14.81 -22.18 -8.42
CA HIS A 302 -14.18 -23.05 -7.44
C HIS A 302 -14.45 -22.53 -6.01
N PRO A 303 -14.79 -23.39 -5.03
CA PRO A 303 -15.08 -22.96 -3.65
C PRO A 303 -13.95 -22.18 -2.97
N VAL A 304 -12.68 -22.55 -3.25
CA VAL A 304 -11.50 -21.82 -2.75
C VAL A 304 -11.42 -20.39 -3.28
N GLY A 305 -11.79 -20.18 -4.55
CA GLY A 305 -11.73 -18.86 -5.19
C GLY A 305 -11.68 -18.96 -6.71
N VAL A 306 -12.06 -17.88 -7.40
CA VAL A 306 -12.08 -17.82 -8.86
C VAL A 306 -10.97 -16.90 -9.33
N GLU A 307 -10.05 -17.46 -10.13
CA GLU A 307 -8.97 -16.73 -10.76
C GLU A 307 -9.48 -15.90 -11.95
N CYS A 308 -9.05 -14.65 -12.04
CA CYS A 308 -9.30 -13.81 -13.20
C CYS A 308 -8.51 -14.34 -14.42
N PRO A 309 -9.18 -14.66 -15.55
CA PRO A 309 -8.51 -15.17 -16.75
C PRO A 309 -7.52 -14.19 -17.42
N VAL A 310 -7.57 -12.91 -17.07
CA VAL A 310 -6.73 -11.86 -17.70
C VAL A 310 -5.51 -11.53 -16.86
N CYS A 311 -5.67 -11.35 -15.54
CA CYS A 311 -4.58 -10.89 -14.67
C CYS A 311 -4.15 -11.92 -13.63
N GLY A 312 -4.83 -13.06 -13.52
CA GLY A 312 -4.53 -14.11 -12.55
C GLY A 312 -4.83 -13.75 -11.08
N SER A 313 -5.50 -12.63 -10.82
CA SER A 313 -5.91 -12.26 -9.47
C SER A 313 -7.11 -13.07 -9.00
N PHE A 314 -7.11 -13.44 -7.72
CA PHE A 314 -8.24 -14.04 -7.02
C PHE A 314 -9.10 -13.00 -6.29
N ASN A 315 -8.77 -11.70 -6.40
CA ASN A 315 -9.59 -10.62 -5.87
C ASN A 315 -10.82 -10.38 -6.77
N THR A 316 -11.72 -11.34 -6.80
CA THR A 316 -12.88 -11.39 -7.69
C THR A 316 -14.19 -11.30 -6.91
N SER A 317 -15.24 -10.81 -7.58
CA SER A 317 -16.61 -10.78 -7.07
C SER A 317 -17.49 -11.58 -8.02
N LEU A 318 -18.22 -12.53 -7.44
CA LEU A 318 -18.94 -13.56 -8.20
C LEU A 318 -20.43 -13.27 -8.23
N SER A 319 -21.07 -13.57 -9.35
CA SER A 319 -22.50 -13.41 -9.58
C SER A 319 -23.01 -14.42 -10.60
N ALA A 320 -24.33 -14.49 -10.82
CA ALA A 320 -24.95 -15.30 -11.87
C ALA A 320 -24.47 -16.77 -11.90
N PHE A 321 -24.50 -17.44 -10.74
CA PHE A 321 -24.17 -18.86 -10.65
C PHE A 321 -25.15 -19.70 -11.46
N ARG A 322 -24.62 -20.63 -12.24
CA ARG A 322 -25.39 -21.53 -13.11
C ARG A 322 -24.76 -22.91 -13.15
N GLU A 323 -25.59 -23.89 -13.44
CA GLU A 323 -25.15 -25.27 -13.66
C GLU A 323 -24.20 -25.33 -14.85
N MET A 324 -23.20 -26.20 -14.72
CA MET A 324 -22.28 -26.51 -15.80
C MET A 324 -22.86 -27.68 -16.59
N PRO A 325 -22.90 -27.63 -17.94
CA PRO A 325 -23.30 -28.78 -18.75
C PRO A 325 -22.46 -30.02 -18.42
N ASP A 326 -23.08 -31.20 -18.35
CA ASP A 326 -22.45 -32.43 -17.88
C ASP A 326 -21.18 -32.82 -18.67
N ASP A 327 -21.21 -32.64 -19.99
CA ASP A 327 -20.08 -32.89 -20.88
C ASP A 327 -18.91 -31.96 -20.57
N TYR A 328 -19.20 -30.67 -20.37
CA TYR A 328 -18.20 -29.68 -20.00
C TYR A 328 -17.67 -29.88 -18.58
N ALA A 329 -18.54 -30.27 -17.63
CA ALA A 329 -18.15 -30.60 -16.26
C ALA A 329 -17.18 -31.78 -16.24
N ALA A 330 -17.49 -32.86 -16.95
CA ALA A 330 -16.60 -34.02 -17.06
C ALA A 330 -15.23 -33.64 -17.64
N GLU A 331 -15.18 -32.79 -18.68
CA GLU A 331 -13.93 -32.30 -19.26
C GLU A 331 -13.10 -31.47 -18.26
N VAL A 332 -13.74 -30.53 -17.55
CA VAL A 332 -13.07 -29.65 -16.58
C VAL A 332 -12.55 -30.45 -15.39
N CYS A 333 -13.40 -31.28 -14.77
CA CYS A 333 -13.03 -32.13 -13.64
C CYS A 333 -11.89 -33.08 -14.03
N GLY A 334 -11.99 -33.74 -15.19
CA GLY A 334 -10.94 -34.66 -15.68
C GLY A 334 -9.59 -33.97 -15.90
N ARG A 335 -9.58 -32.73 -16.42
CA ARG A 335 -8.33 -31.94 -16.54
C ARG A 335 -7.72 -31.58 -15.19
N GLN A 336 -8.54 -31.20 -14.21
CA GLN A 336 -8.07 -30.88 -12.87
C GLN A 336 -7.47 -32.11 -12.17
N GLU A 337 -8.14 -33.26 -12.27
CA GLU A 337 -7.60 -34.51 -11.74
C GLU A 337 -6.27 -34.91 -12.40
N ALA A 338 -6.16 -34.78 -13.73
CA ALA A 338 -4.92 -35.08 -14.45
C ALA A 338 -3.76 -34.17 -13.98
N THR A 339 -4.07 -32.88 -13.72
CA THR A 339 -3.09 -31.92 -13.19
C THR A 339 -2.64 -32.32 -11.78
N LEU A 340 -3.56 -32.70 -10.90
CA LEU A 340 -3.23 -33.19 -9.56
C LEU A 340 -2.37 -34.46 -9.61
N ARG A 341 -2.72 -35.42 -10.48
CA ARG A 341 -1.93 -36.67 -10.65
C ARG A 341 -0.50 -36.38 -11.09
N ALA A 342 -0.31 -35.51 -12.08
CA ALA A 342 1.02 -35.10 -12.52
C ALA A 342 1.83 -34.46 -11.38
N MET A 343 1.21 -33.58 -10.58
CA MET A 343 1.87 -32.94 -9.44
C MET A 343 2.24 -33.94 -8.33
N LEU A 344 1.38 -34.93 -8.06
CA LEU A 344 1.71 -36.01 -7.12
C LEU A 344 2.90 -36.84 -7.61
N GLU A 345 2.94 -37.18 -8.90
CA GLU A 345 4.05 -37.90 -9.52
C GLU A 345 5.39 -37.14 -9.41
N GLU A 346 5.39 -35.84 -9.70
CA GLU A 346 6.58 -34.97 -9.56
C GLU A 346 7.15 -34.97 -8.14
N HIS A 347 6.27 -35.09 -7.14
CA HIS A 347 6.65 -35.13 -5.72
C HIS A 347 6.80 -36.54 -5.15
N ASN A 348 6.78 -37.59 -5.97
CA ASN A 348 6.83 -39.00 -5.57
C ASN A 348 5.77 -39.37 -4.53
N LEU A 349 4.54 -38.89 -4.73
CA LEU A 349 3.37 -39.19 -3.91
C LEU A 349 2.35 -39.95 -4.76
N SER A 350 1.53 -40.79 -4.13
CA SER A 350 0.43 -41.49 -4.80
C SER A 350 -0.83 -41.46 -3.93
N LEU A 351 -1.98 -41.25 -4.58
CA LEU A 351 -3.29 -41.42 -3.95
C LEU A 351 -3.72 -42.88 -4.13
N ASN A 352 -3.90 -43.61 -3.04
CA ASN A 352 -4.60 -44.90 -3.10
C ASN A 352 -6.10 -44.63 -3.20
N VAL A 353 -6.63 -44.74 -4.42
CA VAL A 353 -8.06 -44.61 -4.73
C VAL A 353 -8.80 -45.80 -4.09
N GLY A 354 -9.15 -45.68 -2.81
CA GLY A 354 -9.77 -46.77 -2.05
C GLY A 354 -9.70 -46.64 -0.53
N GLY A 355 -10.11 -45.51 0.04
CA GLY A 355 -10.34 -45.42 1.50
C GLY A 355 -10.35 -43.99 2.06
N ASN A 356 -11.50 -43.60 2.62
CA ASN A 356 -11.89 -42.27 3.13
C ASN A 356 -10.99 -41.59 4.21
N MET A 357 -9.78 -42.08 4.49
CA MET A 357 -8.87 -41.51 5.50
C MET A 357 -7.40 -41.41 5.04
N THR A 358 -7.04 -41.90 3.84
CA THR A 358 -5.64 -41.90 3.36
C THR A 358 -5.33 -40.83 2.32
N GLU A 359 -6.33 -40.13 1.78
CA GLU A 359 -6.16 -39.14 0.70
C GLU A 359 -5.81 -37.74 1.23
N THR A 360 -6.33 -37.36 2.40
CA THR A 360 -6.11 -36.02 2.98
C THR A 360 -4.67 -35.78 3.39
N TRP A 361 -4.03 -36.75 4.04
CA TRP A 361 -2.62 -36.63 4.45
C TRP A 361 -1.68 -36.49 3.24
N VAL A 362 -1.95 -37.21 2.14
CA VAL A 362 -1.14 -37.11 0.91
C VAL A 362 -1.24 -35.71 0.31
N LEU A 363 -2.43 -35.11 0.31
CA LEU A 363 -2.64 -33.75 -0.16
C LEU A 363 -2.01 -32.71 0.77
N GLU A 364 -2.08 -32.90 2.09
CA GLU A 364 -1.39 -32.04 3.07
C GLU A 364 0.14 -32.15 2.96
N GLU A 365 0.66 -33.35 2.74
CA GLU A 365 2.08 -33.61 2.47
C GLU A 365 2.53 -32.93 1.18
N LEU A 366 1.75 -33.07 0.10
CA LEU A 366 2.02 -32.39 -1.16
C LEU A 366 2.00 -30.87 -0.98
N PHE A 367 0.97 -30.34 -0.30
CA PHE A 367 0.87 -28.91 0.00
C PHE A 367 2.12 -28.40 0.72
N ARG A 368 2.55 -29.10 1.78
CA ARG A 368 3.74 -28.72 2.55
C ARG A 368 5.02 -28.80 1.71
N ARG A 369 5.17 -29.82 0.87
CA ARG A 369 6.33 -29.96 -0.03
C ARG A 369 6.41 -28.81 -1.03
N VAL A 370 5.27 -28.45 -1.63
CA VAL A 370 5.21 -27.35 -2.61
C VAL A 370 5.41 -26.00 -1.90
N GLU A 371 4.83 -25.79 -0.71
CA GLU A 371 5.07 -24.57 0.07
C GLU A 371 6.55 -24.40 0.44
N MET A 372 7.25 -25.46 0.86
CA MET A 372 8.70 -25.39 1.12
C MET A 372 9.50 -24.98 -0.13
N VAL A 373 9.06 -25.37 -1.33
CA VAL A 373 9.68 -24.92 -2.58
C VAL A 373 9.43 -23.43 -2.80
N PHE A 374 8.22 -22.95 -2.57
CA PHE A 374 7.90 -21.52 -2.69
C PHE A 374 8.70 -20.67 -1.70
N GLU A 375 8.79 -21.08 -0.44
CA GLU A 375 9.60 -20.40 0.58
C GLU A 375 11.09 -20.38 0.21
N ALA A 376 11.61 -21.48 -0.36
CA ALA A 376 12.98 -21.54 -0.84
C ALA A 376 13.23 -20.65 -2.07
N GLU A 377 12.27 -20.52 -2.99
CA GLU A 377 12.33 -19.58 -4.11
C GLU A 377 12.31 -18.13 -3.64
N GLU A 378 11.45 -17.79 -2.69
CA GLU A 378 11.35 -16.46 -2.08
C GLU A 378 12.65 -16.09 -1.37
N ALA A 379 13.19 -16.96 -0.51
CA ALA A 379 14.45 -16.72 0.18
C ALA A 379 15.64 -16.52 -0.79
N ARG A 380 15.65 -17.23 -1.92
CA ARG A 380 16.66 -17.02 -2.98
C ARG A 380 16.48 -15.66 -3.66
N ALA A 381 15.25 -15.28 -3.98
CA ALA A 381 14.96 -13.99 -4.61
C ALA A 381 15.33 -12.82 -3.69
N GLU A 382 15.07 -12.93 -2.39
CA GLU A 382 15.48 -11.94 -1.39
C GLU A 382 17.01 -11.83 -1.29
N ALA A 383 17.73 -12.96 -1.22
CA ALA A 383 19.19 -12.97 -1.20
C ALA A 383 19.79 -12.32 -2.46
N GLU A 384 19.24 -12.61 -3.65
CA GLU A 384 19.67 -11.96 -4.88
C GLU A 384 19.34 -10.45 -4.92
N ALA A 385 18.23 -10.03 -4.31
CA ALA A 385 17.87 -8.62 -4.22
C ALA A 385 18.80 -7.87 -3.26
N GLU A 386 19.21 -8.49 -2.16
CA GLU A 386 20.21 -7.96 -1.22
C GLU A 386 21.58 -7.82 -1.90
N GLU A 387 22.03 -8.84 -2.65
CA GLU A 387 23.28 -8.76 -3.42
C GLU A 387 23.25 -7.68 -4.50
N ARG A 388 22.11 -7.45 -5.15
CA ARG A 388 21.93 -6.34 -6.12
C ARG A 388 21.82 -4.98 -5.43
N GLY A 389 21.25 -4.93 -4.22
CA GLY A 389 21.15 -3.73 -3.38
C GLY A 389 22.51 -3.28 -2.86
N ALA A 390 23.37 -4.22 -2.48
CA ALA A 390 24.76 -3.99 -2.05
C ALA A 390 25.70 -3.53 -3.20
N GLY A 391 25.20 -3.48 -4.44
CA GLY A 391 25.92 -2.96 -5.60
C GLY A 391 25.70 -1.46 -5.86
N ASN A 392 24.79 -0.80 -5.13
CA ASN A 392 24.41 0.59 -5.37
C ASN A 392 24.41 1.49 -4.11
N ASP A 393 24.97 1.01 -3.00
CA ASP A 393 25.20 1.77 -1.76
C ASP A 393 26.68 2.12 -1.59
N GLY A 394 27.26 2.72 -2.64
CA GLY A 394 28.51 3.45 -2.57
C GLY A 394 28.36 4.82 -1.90
N SER A 395 27.78 4.88 -0.70
CA SER A 395 27.88 6.04 0.20
C SER A 395 27.67 5.56 1.63
N GLY A 396 28.78 5.30 2.31
CA GLY A 396 28.77 4.85 3.70
C GLY A 396 28.15 5.89 4.62
N ASP A 397 27.38 5.38 5.59
CA ASP A 397 27.18 6.05 6.86
C ASP A 397 27.22 4.98 7.96
N ASP A 398 28.22 5.10 8.80
CA ASP A 398 28.55 4.25 9.94
C ASP A 398 27.73 4.76 11.13
N GLY A 399 26.80 3.95 11.64
CA GLY A 399 25.77 4.41 12.57
C GLY A 399 25.27 3.36 13.57
N GLY A 400 26.20 2.71 14.28
CA GLY A 400 26.06 2.32 15.69
C GLY A 400 24.84 1.50 16.11
N MET A 401 24.93 0.17 15.91
CA MET A 401 24.07 -0.82 16.57
C MET A 401 24.36 -0.83 18.07
N LEU A 402 23.42 -0.38 18.90
CA LEU A 402 23.45 -0.58 20.34
C LEU A 402 23.34 -2.09 20.62
N GLN A 403 24.44 -2.67 21.07
CA GLN A 403 24.51 -3.98 21.68
C GLN A 403 23.90 -3.88 23.08
N GLU A 404 22.80 -4.60 23.33
CA GLU A 404 22.35 -4.90 24.68
C GLU A 404 23.15 -6.11 25.18
N ASP A 405 24.13 -5.83 26.03
CA ASP A 405 24.92 -6.79 26.77
C ASP A 405 24.11 -7.34 27.96
N ALA A 406 23.49 -8.50 27.74
CA ALA A 406 23.04 -9.36 28.82
C ALA A 406 24.27 -9.95 29.56
N SER A 407 24.81 -9.19 30.51
CA SER A 407 25.79 -9.70 31.47
C SER A 407 25.08 -10.38 32.63
N LEU A 408 24.93 -11.70 32.49
CA LEU A 408 24.69 -12.63 33.60
C LEU A 408 25.93 -12.69 34.51
N GLY A 409 25.72 -12.43 35.79
CA GLY A 409 26.66 -12.73 36.88
C GLY A 409 25.89 -12.98 38.18
N GLY A 410 25.82 -14.26 38.60
CA GLY A 410 25.46 -14.65 39.97
C GLY A 410 26.58 -14.33 40.97
N ALA A 411 26.48 -14.56 42.28
CA ALA A 411 25.58 -15.36 43.10
C ALA A 411 25.75 -14.93 44.58
N ASP A 412 24.85 -15.44 45.43
CA ASP A 412 24.92 -15.63 46.90
C ASP A 412 24.94 -14.41 47.85
N ASP A 413 23.95 -14.33 48.75
CA ASP A 413 24.12 -14.66 50.19
C ASP A 413 22.77 -14.68 50.95
N GLY A 414 22.57 -15.70 51.82
CA GLY A 414 21.69 -15.76 53.02
C GLY A 414 20.18 -15.52 52.87
N GLY A 415 19.24 -16.35 53.35
CA GLY A 415 19.22 -17.06 54.63
C GLY A 415 18.19 -16.40 55.57
N ASP A 416 17.34 -17.22 56.21
CA ASP A 416 16.38 -16.95 57.31
C ASP A 416 14.96 -16.52 56.86
N GLU A 417 13.95 -17.40 56.94
CA GLU A 417 13.14 -17.76 58.14
C GLU A 417 12.34 -16.55 58.66
N ASP A 418 11.02 -16.52 58.39
CA ASP A 418 10.00 -16.66 59.44
C ASP A 418 8.58 -16.39 58.92
N ASP A 419 7.67 -17.03 59.63
CA ASP A 419 6.21 -17.03 59.59
C ASP A 419 5.55 -15.65 59.40
N ASP A 420 4.37 -15.62 58.78
CA ASP A 420 3.15 -15.37 59.54
C ASP A 420 1.91 -15.37 58.62
N ASP A 421 0.85 -15.86 59.26
CA ASP A 421 -0.52 -16.03 58.85
C ASP A 421 -1.22 -14.75 58.32
N ASP A 422 -2.44 -15.00 57.83
CA ASP A 422 -3.64 -14.14 57.89
C ASP A 422 -4.29 -13.89 56.52
N ASP A 423 -5.24 -14.79 56.25
CA ASP A 423 -6.68 -14.49 56.19
C ASP A 423 -7.25 -13.51 55.15
N ASP A 424 -8.36 -14.04 54.61
CA ASP A 424 -9.62 -13.40 54.24
C ASP A 424 -9.85 -12.85 52.82
N ASP A 425 -10.85 -13.54 52.23
CA ASP A 425 -11.86 -13.20 51.21
C ASP A 425 -11.49 -13.02 49.72
#